data_AF-A0A0F8YAD7-F1
#
_entry.id   AF-A0A0F8YAD7-F1
#
_cell.length_a   1.000
_cell.length_b   1.000
_cell.length_c   1.000
_cell.angle_alpha   90.00
_cell.angle_beta   90.00
_cell.angle_gamma   90.00
#
_symmetry.space_group_name_H-M   'P 1'
#
loop_
_entity.id
_entity.type
_entity.pdbx_description
1 polymer ?
#
loop_
_entity_poly.entity_id
_entity_poly.type
_entity_poly.pdbx_seq_one_letter_code
_entity_poly.pdbx_strand_id
1 'polypeptide(L)'
;MVNSNNKVMSLKEAVSENVKDGDELVIGNYSLSMCVALASEVIRQKRQHLTVYTQSSHIDLEYLAAGECIDKIITNFITVVAGTGAVVRRMQREEIEVEEYSNFQYNAMFQAGMYGYSFMPVLEGAIHTDLFKKRTFMGENKFKVIECPYTGKDILTVPAANPDVCIIHVQRADKFGNAQYWGAMGSVQAAALASKKIIVSCEEIVDHDIILSSPHHTIIPAYRTNAVVETKYGAHPTEVVGYYNRDSFFANWAFGCLTSDKAIERWLDEWIYGCKDHNAYIQKYTELFGSEILNSLKCKPFYSTPVNYGCPTPRWDDNGVHTTLGIKSEDIEKIMEKEGLFHE
;
A
#
# COMPACT_ATOMS: atom_id res chain seq x y z
N MET A 1 15.83 -11.90 -18.06
CA MET A 1 15.11 -10.88 -18.86
C MET A 1 14.25 -10.06 -17.92
N VAL A 2 14.69 -8.86 -17.56
CA VAL A 2 13.86 -7.89 -16.80
C VAL A 2 12.77 -7.42 -17.75
N ASN A 3 11.50 -7.62 -17.37
CA ASN A 3 10.37 -7.31 -18.22
C ASN A 3 10.39 -5.81 -18.59
N SER A 4 10.51 -5.53 -19.89
CA SER A 4 10.94 -4.25 -20.48
C SER A 4 9.86 -3.17 -20.57
N ASN A 5 8.74 -3.30 -19.86
CA ASN A 5 7.61 -2.39 -20.04
C ASN A 5 7.57 -1.31 -18.97
N ASN A 6 7.64 -0.07 -19.43
CA ASN A 6 7.32 1.11 -18.64
C ASN A 6 5.86 1.00 -18.13
N LYS A 7 5.66 1.06 -16.80
CA LYS A 7 4.35 0.98 -16.15
C LYS A 7 3.84 2.33 -15.67
N VAL A 8 4.54 3.41 -16.02
CA VAL A 8 4.18 4.76 -15.65
C VAL A 8 2.97 5.19 -16.48
N MET A 9 1.93 5.63 -15.78
CA MET A 9 0.68 6.11 -16.37
C MET A 9 0.07 7.20 -15.50
N SER A 10 -0.97 7.87 -16.00
CA SER A 10 -1.69 8.86 -15.21
C SER A 10 -2.49 8.22 -14.08
N LEU A 11 -2.80 9.00 -13.04
CA LEU A 11 -3.65 8.57 -11.92
C LEU A 11 -5.01 8.05 -12.41
N LYS A 12 -5.58 8.74 -13.40
CA LYS A 12 -6.85 8.39 -14.03
C LYS A 12 -6.79 7.04 -14.72
N GLU A 13 -5.78 6.81 -15.58
CA GLU A 13 -5.57 5.53 -16.27
C GLU A 13 -5.41 4.40 -15.26
N ALA A 14 -4.53 4.59 -14.27
CA ALA A 14 -4.23 3.60 -13.25
C ALA A 14 -5.48 3.09 -12.54
N VAL A 15 -6.35 4.01 -12.07
CA VAL A 15 -7.62 3.63 -11.41
C VAL A 15 -8.61 3.03 -12.42
N SER A 16 -8.72 3.61 -13.62
CA SER A 16 -9.72 3.18 -14.60
C SER A 16 -9.50 1.75 -15.12
N GLU A 17 -8.24 1.34 -15.26
CA GLU A 17 -7.85 0.02 -15.78
C GLU A 17 -7.86 -1.07 -14.71
N ASN A 18 -7.63 -0.69 -13.44
CA ASN A 18 -7.32 -1.65 -12.39
C ASN A 18 -8.39 -1.78 -11.30
N VAL A 19 -9.21 -0.74 -11.07
CA VAL A 19 -10.30 -0.75 -10.10
C VAL A 19 -11.65 -0.84 -10.82
N LYS A 20 -12.50 -1.77 -10.39
CA LYS A 20 -13.86 -1.98 -10.89
C LYS A 20 -14.87 -1.92 -9.76
N ASP A 21 -16.13 -1.72 -10.12
CA ASP A 21 -17.22 -1.80 -9.17
C ASP A 21 -17.32 -3.24 -8.64
N GLY A 22 -17.57 -3.38 -7.34
CA GLY A 22 -17.62 -4.69 -6.68
C GLY A 22 -16.27 -5.29 -6.27
N ASP A 23 -15.14 -4.65 -6.61
CA ASP A 23 -13.81 -5.17 -6.25
C ASP A 23 -13.60 -5.19 -4.71
N GLU A 24 -12.86 -6.20 -4.25
CA GLU A 24 -12.17 -6.13 -2.96
C GLU A 24 -10.95 -5.21 -3.09
N LEU A 25 -11.03 -4.01 -2.51
CA LEU A 25 -9.97 -3.00 -2.55
C LEU A 25 -9.26 -2.92 -1.21
N VAL A 26 -7.93 -3.01 -1.19
CA VAL A 26 -7.13 -2.73 0.02
C VAL A 26 -6.42 -1.39 -0.08
N ILE A 27 -6.59 -0.58 0.95
CA ILE A 27 -5.73 0.57 1.23
C ILE A 27 -4.47 0.00 1.89
N GLY A 28 -3.37 -0.05 1.14
CA GLY A 28 -2.16 -0.74 1.57
C GLY A 28 -1.41 -0.06 2.71
N ASN A 29 -1.55 1.26 2.86
CA ASN A 29 -0.80 2.03 3.85
C ASN A 29 -1.30 1.84 5.30
N TYR A 30 -0.38 2.02 6.26
CA TYR A 30 -0.66 1.90 7.68
C TYR A 30 -0.19 3.15 8.44
N SER A 31 -1.13 3.91 9.00
CA SER A 31 -0.91 5.12 9.81
C SER A 31 -0.19 6.29 9.13
N LEU A 32 0.60 6.06 8.07
CA LEU A 32 1.43 7.03 7.37
C LEU A 32 1.27 6.88 5.86
N SER A 33 1.48 7.96 5.10
CA SER A 33 1.47 7.95 3.63
C SER A 33 0.14 7.43 3.07
N MET A 34 -0.98 7.90 3.61
CA MET A 34 -2.31 7.40 3.26
C MET A 34 -2.65 7.67 1.78
N CYS A 35 -3.52 6.86 1.19
CA CYS A 35 -3.75 6.82 -0.26
C CYS A 35 -4.71 7.90 -0.77
N VAL A 36 -4.57 9.16 -0.31
CA VAL A 36 -5.59 10.20 -0.51
C VAL A 36 -5.83 10.50 -1.99
N ALA A 37 -4.78 10.66 -2.79
CA ALA A 37 -4.94 10.93 -4.22
C ALA A 37 -5.61 9.78 -4.98
N LEU A 38 -5.20 8.54 -4.70
CA LEU A 38 -5.78 7.33 -5.30
C LEU A 38 -7.25 7.16 -4.89
N ALA A 39 -7.56 7.30 -3.61
CA ALA A 39 -8.94 7.25 -3.10
C ALA A 39 -9.81 8.35 -3.73
N SER A 40 -9.29 9.57 -3.85
CA SER A 40 -9.98 10.68 -4.51
C SER A 40 -10.28 10.38 -5.98
N GLU A 41 -9.38 9.69 -6.67
CA GLU A 41 -9.59 9.30 -8.06
C GLU A 41 -10.62 8.18 -8.20
N VAL A 42 -10.64 7.20 -7.28
CA VAL A 42 -11.70 6.17 -7.19
C VAL A 42 -13.08 6.84 -7.08
N ILE A 43 -13.20 7.88 -6.24
CA ILE A 43 -14.43 8.66 -6.05
C ILE A 43 -14.79 9.45 -7.32
N ARG A 44 -13.82 10.14 -7.93
CA ARG A 44 -14.05 10.90 -9.18
C ARG A 44 -14.58 10.01 -10.32
N GLN A 45 -14.11 8.78 -10.38
CA GLN A 45 -14.56 7.78 -11.35
C GLN A 45 -15.86 7.08 -10.92
N LYS A 46 -16.42 7.43 -9.77
CA LYS A 46 -17.66 6.91 -9.21
C LYS A 46 -17.65 5.39 -9.12
N ARG A 47 -16.53 4.82 -8.68
CA ARG A 47 -16.49 3.39 -8.39
C ARG A 47 -17.37 3.07 -7.20
N GLN A 48 -18.12 1.99 -7.28
CA GLN A 48 -19.15 1.64 -6.29
C GLN A 48 -19.08 0.18 -5.86
N HIS A 49 -19.80 -0.14 -4.79
CA HIS A 49 -19.95 -1.50 -4.28
C HIS A 49 -18.65 -2.16 -3.81
N LEU A 50 -17.67 -1.36 -3.39
CA LEU A 50 -16.38 -1.87 -2.97
C LEU A 50 -16.46 -2.54 -1.60
N THR A 51 -15.71 -3.63 -1.46
CA THR A 51 -15.35 -4.19 -0.15
C THR A 51 -13.96 -3.69 0.20
N VAL A 52 -13.85 -2.80 1.20
CA VAL A 52 -12.60 -2.12 1.53
C VAL A 52 -11.90 -2.77 2.72
N TYR A 53 -10.65 -3.17 2.51
CA TYR A 53 -9.73 -3.58 3.55
C TYR A 53 -8.85 -2.39 3.95
N THR A 54 -8.76 -2.10 5.25
CA THR A 54 -7.87 -1.05 5.75
C THR A 54 -7.43 -1.33 7.19
N GLN A 55 -6.21 -0.92 7.54
CA GLN A 55 -5.66 -1.04 8.90
C GLN A 55 -5.33 0.34 9.45
N SER A 56 -5.83 0.65 10.65
CA SER A 56 -5.75 1.99 11.24
C SER A 56 -6.13 3.07 10.25
N SER A 57 -7.37 2.99 9.75
CA SER A 57 -7.82 3.82 8.64
C SER A 57 -7.76 5.30 8.95
N HIS A 58 -7.66 6.12 7.90
CA HIS A 58 -7.60 7.56 8.03
C HIS A 58 -8.54 8.24 7.04
N ILE A 59 -8.20 9.45 6.62
CA ILE A 59 -9.06 10.31 5.81
C ILE A 59 -9.42 9.70 4.44
N ASP A 60 -8.59 8.80 3.91
CA ASP A 60 -8.83 8.10 2.65
C ASP A 60 -10.02 7.14 2.72
N LEU A 61 -10.18 6.39 3.83
CA LEU A 61 -11.39 5.59 4.06
C LEU A 61 -12.63 6.48 4.18
N GLU A 62 -12.52 7.57 4.95
CA GLU A 62 -13.62 8.51 5.15
C GLU A 62 -14.06 9.16 3.83
N TYR A 63 -13.11 9.48 2.93
CA TYR A 63 -13.42 9.97 1.60
C TYR A 63 -14.13 8.93 0.75
N LEU A 64 -13.66 7.69 0.71
CA LEU A 64 -14.33 6.61 -0.03
C LEU A 64 -15.75 6.37 0.48
N ALA A 65 -15.97 6.42 1.80
CA ALA A 65 -17.29 6.32 2.39
C ALA A 65 -18.17 7.53 2.03
N ALA A 66 -17.62 8.75 2.10
CA ALA A 66 -18.31 9.98 1.71
C ALA A 66 -18.72 9.98 0.24
N GLY A 67 -17.85 9.50 -0.64
CA GLY A 67 -18.09 9.33 -2.07
C GLY A 67 -18.98 8.14 -2.43
N GLU A 68 -19.59 7.48 -1.44
CA GLU A 68 -20.51 6.37 -1.60
C GLU A 68 -19.93 5.16 -2.34
N CYS A 69 -18.62 4.96 -2.23
CA CYS A 69 -17.92 3.90 -2.97
C CYS A 69 -18.00 2.53 -2.27
N ILE A 70 -18.35 2.48 -0.99
CA ILE A 70 -18.15 1.33 -0.10
C ILE A 70 -19.50 0.72 0.31
N ASP A 71 -19.57 -0.62 0.24
CA ASP A 71 -20.65 -1.41 0.85
C ASP A 71 -20.17 -2.13 2.12
N LYS A 72 -18.91 -2.60 2.13
CA LYS A 72 -18.35 -3.42 3.22
C LYS A 72 -16.96 -2.96 3.61
N ILE A 73 -16.63 -3.04 4.90
CA ILE A 73 -15.30 -2.71 5.43
C ILE A 73 -14.77 -3.87 6.27
N ILE A 74 -13.55 -4.32 6.00
CA ILE A 74 -12.77 -5.16 6.91
C ILE A 74 -11.69 -4.28 7.53
N THR A 75 -11.71 -4.13 8.86
CA THR A 75 -10.75 -3.25 9.56
C THR A 75 -10.46 -3.70 10.98
N ASN A 76 -9.55 -2.99 11.64
CA ASN A 76 -9.26 -3.09 13.07
C ASN A 76 -9.48 -1.79 13.84
N PHE A 77 -9.50 -0.66 13.13
CA PHE A 77 -9.64 0.66 13.73
C PHE A 77 -10.05 1.67 12.65
N ILE A 78 -11.02 2.51 13.00
CA ILE A 78 -11.46 3.64 12.17
C ILE A 78 -11.15 4.94 12.91
N THR A 79 -10.36 5.82 12.29
CA THR A 79 -10.13 7.15 12.83
C THR A 79 -11.39 8.00 12.66
N VAL A 80 -11.95 8.50 13.77
CA VAL A 80 -13.11 9.39 13.78
C VAL A 80 -12.82 10.64 14.60
N VAL A 81 -13.42 11.77 14.20
CA VAL A 81 -13.34 13.04 14.94
C VAL A 81 -14.65 13.26 15.67
N ALA A 82 -14.58 13.52 16.98
CA ALA A 82 -15.76 13.69 17.84
C ALA A 82 -16.76 12.52 17.78
N GLY A 83 -16.27 11.30 17.54
CA GLY A 83 -17.10 10.08 17.50
C GLY A 83 -17.98 9.94 16.24
N THR A 84 -17.74 10.73 15.19
CA THR A 84 -18.52 10.68 13.96
C THR A 84 -17.64 10.92 12.72
N GLY A 85 -18.20 10.64 11.55
CA GLY A 85 -17.56 10.68 10.24
C GLY A 85 -18.50 10.10 9.18
N ALA A 86 -18.08 10.11 7.92
CA ALA A 86 -18.83 9.51 6.82
C ALA A 86 -19.07 8.01 7.05
N VAL A 87 -18.07 7.26 7.52
CA VAL A 87 -18.21 5.82 7.79
C VAL A 87 -19.25 5.57 8.87
N VAL A 88 -19.09 6.17 10.06
CA VAL A 88 -20.00 5.97 11.20
C VAL A 88 -21.45 6.30 10.84
N ARG A 89 -21.66 7.39 10.09
CA ARG A 89 -23.00 7.81 9.72
C ARG A 89 -23.65 6.88 8.70
N ARG A 90 -22.88 6.37 7.72
CA ARG A 90 -23.38 5.37 6.77
C ARG A 90 -23.66 4.04 7.45
N MET A 91 -22.85 3.65 8.44
CA MET A 91 -23.17 2.49 9.30
C MET A 91 -24.49 2.69 10.05
N GLN A 92 -24.74 3.87 10.62
CA GLN A 92 -26.01 4.20 11.30
C GLN A 92 -27.24 4.15 10.37
N ARG A 93 -27.02 4.31 9.06
CA ARG A 93 -28.05 4.19 8.00
C ARG A 93 -28.15 2.78 7.43
N GLU A 94 -27.36 1.84 7.93
CA GLU A 94 -27.27 0.46 7.42
C GLU A 94 -26.81 0.42 5.94
N GLU A 95 -26.07 1.43 5.49
CA GLU A 95 -25.50 1.54 4.14
C GLU A 95 -24.12 0.90 4.02
N ILE A 96 -23.42 0.69 5.15
CA ILE A 96 -22.11 0.04 5.22
C ILE A 96 -22.12 -1.00 6.33
N GLU A 97 -21.67 -2.21 6.01
CA GLU A 97 -21.37 -3.25 6.99
C GLU A 97 -19.88 -3.27 7.34
N VAL A 98 -19.54 -3.44 8.62
CA VAL A 98 -18.14 -3.49 9.08
C VAL A 98 -17.84 -4.83 9.74
N GLU A 99 -16.74 -5.45 9.37
CA GLU A 99 -16.20 -6.64 10.03
C GLU A 99 -14.88 -6.28 10.71
N GLU A 100 -14.84 -6.46 12.04
CA GLU A 100 -13.73 -6.02 12.88
C GLU A 100 -12.80 -7.18 13.28
N TYR A 101 -11.49 -6.92 13.18
CA TYR A 101 -10.42 -7.79 13.63
C TYR A 101 -9.50 -7.02 14.59
N SER A 102 -8.71 -7.72 15.40
CA SER A 102 -7.55 -7.09 16.04
C SER A 102 -6.47 -6.76 15.00
N ASN A 103 -5.56 -5.84 15.34
CA ASN A 103 -4.40 -5.52 14.49
C ASN A 103 -3.63 -6.79 14.08
N PHE A 104 -3.37 -7.71 15.02
CA PHE A 104 -2.66 -8.94 14.71
C PHE A 104 -3.45 -9.87 13.76
N GLN A 105 -4.75 -10.06 14.00
CA GLN A 105 -5.59 -10.91 13.15
C GLN A 105 -5.69 -10.37 11.72
N TYR A 106 -5.88 -9.05 11.56
CA TYR A 106 -5.88 -8.41 10.25
C TYR A 106 -4.56 -8.66 9.51
N ASN A 107 -3.42 -8.42 10.17
CA ASN A 107 -2.10 -8.71 9.60
C ASN A 107 -1.93 -10.19 9.23
N ALA A 108 -2.43 -11.12 10.07
CA ALA A 108 -2.35 -12.55 9.82
C ALA A 108 -3.12 -12.97 8.56
N MET A 109 -4.29 -12.35 8.27
CA MET A 109 -5.04 -12.60 7.03
C MET A 109 -4.20 -12.27 5.79
N PHE A 110 -3.51 -11.14 5.81
CA PHE A 110 -2.66 -10.70 4.71
C PHE A 110 -1.35 -11.48 4.61
N GLN A 111 -0.74 -11.86 5.74
CA GLN A 111 0.42 -12.74 5.71
C GLN A 111 0.06 -14.11 5.11
N ALA A 112 -1.11 -14.65 5.45
CA ALA A 112 -1.59 -15.89 4.83
C ALA A 112 -1.71 -15.72 3.30
N GLY A 113 -2.36 -14.65 2.83
CA GLY A 113 -2.51 -14.37 1.40
C GLY A 113 -1.18 -14.17 0.69
N MET A 114 -0.26 -13.38 1.27
CA MET A 114 1.08 -13.16 0.74
C MET A 114 1.88 -14.46 0.58
N TYR A 115 1.75 -15.41 1.52
CA TYR A 115 2.42 -16.71 1.44
C TYR A 115 1.69 -17.74 0.56
N GLY A 116 0.48 -17.42 0.08
CA GLY A 116 -0.36 -18.36 -0.67
C GLY A 116 -1.01 -19.44 0.21
N TYR A 117 -1.14 -19.19 1.51
CA TYR A 117 -1.88 -20.05 2.44
C TYR A 117 -3.38 -19.72 2.43
N SER A 118 -4.21 -20.69 2.81
CA SER A 118 -5.67 -20.48 2.91
C SER A 118 -6.10 -19.85 4.23
N PHE A 119 -5.27 -19.96 5.27
CA PHE A 119 -5.53 -19.44 6.61
C PHE A 119 -4.22 -19.24 7.39
N MET A 120 -4.29 -18.55 8.52
CA MET A 120 -3.18 -18.44 9.48
C MET A 120 -3.69 -18.59 10.91
N PRO A 121 -2.95 -19.30 11.81
CA PRO A 121 -3.30 -19.38 13.22
C PRO A 121 -3.19 -18.01 13.89
N VAL A 122 -4.09 -17.76 14.85
CA VAL A 122 -4.09 -16.55 15.67
C VAL A 122 -4.24 -16.89 17.15
N LEU A 123 -4.05 -15.89 18.02
CA LEU A 123 -4.13 -16.08 19.47
C LEU A 123 -5.53 -16.57 19.89
N GLU A 124 -5.57 -17.74 20.53
CA GLU A 124 -6.80 -18.41 21.00
C GLU A 124 -7.62 -17.54 21.96
N GLY A 125 -6.96 -16.67 22.75
CA GLY A 125 -7.62 -15.75 23.67
C GLY A 125 -8.65 -14.83 23.00
N ALA A 126 -8.57 -14.63 21.68
CA ALA A 126 -9.56 -13.89 20.92
C ALA A 126 -10.98 -14.49 21.00
N ILE A 127 -11.12 -15.81 21.22
CA ILE A 127 -12.42 -16.50 21.39
C ILE A 127 -13.26 -15.86 22.51
N HIS A 128 -12.60 -15.31 23.53
CA HIS A 128 -13.29 -14.71 24.68
C HIS A 128 -13.69 -13.25 24.47
N THR A 129 -13.30 -12.64 23.34
CA THR A 129 -13.53 -11.23 23.03
C THR A 129 -14.75 -11.01 22.13
N ASP A 130 -15.23 -9.78 22.07
CA ASP A 130 -16.29 -9.40 21.13
C ASP A 130 -15.85 -9.53 19.66
N LEU A 131 -14.56 -9.49 19.35
CA LEU A 131 -14.06 -9.71 17.98
C LEU A 131 -14.47 -11.09 17.44
N PHE A 132 -14.48 -12.11 18.29
CA PHE A 132 -14.89 -13.47 17.91
C PHE A 132 -16.41 -13.65 17.97
N LYS A 133 -17.08 -13.04 18.97
CA LYS A 133 -18.52 -13.19 19.22
C LYS A 133 -19.38 -12.42 18.23
N LYS A 134 -18.94 -11.21 17.84
CA LYS A 134 -19.63 -10.36 16.86
C LYS A 134 -19.08 -10.66 15.48
N ARG A 135 -19.98 -11.09 14.60
CA ARG A 135 -19.72 -11.46 13.20
C ARG A 135 -20.76 -10.75 12.35
N THR A 136 -20.32 -10.11 11.28
CA THR A 136 -21.21 -9.41 10.34
C THR A 136 -21.27 -10.23 9.05
N PHE A 137 -20.92 -9.64 7.91
CA PHE A 137 -21.07 -10.29 6.60
C PHE A 137 -20.13 -11.48 6.40
N MET A 138 -19.04 -11.63 7.17
CA MET A 138 -18.17 -12.81 7.05
C MET A 138 -18.71 -14.03 7.82
N GLY A 139 -19.60 -13.84 8.80
CA GLY A 139 -20.25 -14.92 9.55
C GLY A 139 -19.27 -15.97 10.08
N GLU A 140 -19.57 -17.24 9.81
CA GLU A 140 -18.71 -18.38 10.21
C GLU A 140 -17.35 -18.42 9.49
N ASN A 141 -17.20 -17.70 8.38
CA ASN A 141 -15.92 -17.60 7.69
C ASN A 141 -14.96 -16.59 8.33
N LYS A 142 -15.44 -15.75 9.27
CA LYS A 142 -14.59 -14.78 10.00
C LYS A 142 -13.45 -15.46 10.77
N PHE A 143 -13.78 -16.56 11.46
CA PHE A 143 -12.84 -17.39 12.20
C PHE A 143 -13.29 -18.85 12.17
N LYS A 144 -12.32 -19.76 12.13
CA LYS A 144 -12.54 -21.20 12.33
C LYS A 144 -11.61 -21.75 13.40
N VAL A 145 -12.09 -22.73 14.16
CA VAL A 145 -11.27 -23.51 15.09
C VAL A 145 -10.96 -24.85 14.42
N ILE A 146 -9.69 -25.23 14.41
CA ILE A 146 -9.22 -26.50 13.85
C ILE A 146 -8.41 -27.26 14.91
N GLU A 147 -8.44 -28.58 14.87
CA GLU A 147 -7.57 -29.39 15.72
C GLU A 147 -6.17 -29.51 15.09
N CYS A 148 -5.14 -29.22 15.88
CA CYS A 148 -3.75 -29.40 15.45
C CYS A 148 -3.42 -30.89 15.31
N PRO A 149 -3.01 -31.37 14.12
CA PRO A 149 -2.74 -32.79 13.92
C PRO A 149 -1.51 -33.29 14.70
N TYR A 150 -0.65 -32.39 15.18
CA TYR A 150 0.56 -32.74 15.92
C TYR A 150 0.37 -32.73 17.44
N THR A 151 -0.56 -31.92 17.95
CA THR A 151 -0.72 -31.71 19.40
C THR A 151 -2.11 -32.01 19.92
N GLY A 152 -3.10 -32.22 19.05
CA GLY A 152 -4.51 -32.38 19.41
C GLY A 152 -5.14 -31.12 20.02
N LYS A 153 -4.46 -29.97 19.97
CA LYS A 153 -4.98 -28.70 20.51
C LYS A 153 -5.84 -27.99 19.48
N ASP A 154 -6.93 -27.41 19.95
CA ASP A 154 -7.73 -26.47 19.17
C ASP A 154 -6.93 -25.20 18.87
N ILE A 155 -6.91 -24.80 17.60
CA ILE A 155 -6.23 -23.61 17.09
C ILE A 155 -7.27 -22.72 16.43
N LEU A 156 -7.36 -21.47 16.90
CA LEU A 156 -8.13 -20.43 16.23
C LEU A 156 -7.40 -19.95 14.97
N THR A 157 -8.13 -19.80 13.87
CA THR A 157 -7.59 -19.37 12.58
C THR A 157 -8.40 -18.23 11.98
N VAL A 158 -7.74 -17.41 11.18
CA VAL A 158 -8.37 -16.42 10.27
C VAL A 158 -8.18 -16.87 8.82
N PRO A 159 -9.14 -16.60 7.92
CA PRO A 159 -8.97 -16.87 6.50
C PRO A 159 -7.90 -15.96 5.89
N ALA A 160 -7.28 -16.39 4.80
CA ALA A 160 -6.41 -15.52 4.03
C ALA A 160 -7.21 -14.42 3.31
N ALA A 161 -6.65 -13.21 3.27
CA ALA A 161 -7.16 -12.11 2.45
C ALA A 161 -6.40 -12.10 1.12
N ASN A 162 -7.11 -12.05 -0.01
CA ASN A 162 -6.53 -11.92 -1.35
C ASN A 162 -7.31 -10.89 -2.19
N PRO A 163 -7.28 -9.60 -1.82
CA PRO A 163 -8.11 -8.59 -2.46
C PRO A 163 -7.81 -8.44 -3.96
N ASP A 164 -8.79 -7.99 -4.72
CA ASP A 164 -8.66 -7.79 -6.17
C ASP A 164 -7.63 -6.71 -6.52
N VAL A 165 -7.61 -5.62 -5.74
CA VAL A 165 -6.73 -4.48 -6.00
C VAL A 165 -6.18 -3.88 -4.72
N CYS A 166 -4.87 -3.61 -4.71
CA CYS A 166 -4.20 -2.78 -3.72
C CYS A 166 -3.92 -1.41 -4.31
N ILE A 167 -4.35 -0.37 -3.60
CA ILE A 167 -3.83 0.99 -3.78
C ILE A 167 -2.81 1.27 -2.68
N ILE A 168 -1.64 1.78 -3.07
CA ILE A 168 -0.56 2.13 -2.14
C ILE A 168 0.10 3.42 -2.57
N HIS A 169 0.45 4.26 -1.59
CA HIS A 169 1.31 5.41 -1.79
C HIS A 169 2.67 5.16 -1.13
N VAL A 170 3.74 5.33 -1.90
CA VAL A 170 5.11 5.09 -1.47
C VAL A 170 5.96 6.32 -1.70
N GLN A 171 7.14 6.35 -1.10
CA GLN A 171 8.07 7.43 -1.33
C GLN A 171 8.66 7.40 -2.74
N ARG A 172 9.14 6.23 -3.17
CA ARG A 172 9.87 6.09 -4.45
C ARG A 172 9.38 4.89 -5.22
N ALA A 173 9.34 5.02 -6.53
CA ALA A 173 9.26 3.88 -7.43
C ALA A 173 10.16 4.08 -8.64
N ASP A 174 10.51 3.02 -9.36
CA ASP A 174 11.04 3.17 -10.72
C ASP A 174 9.95 2.94 -11.78
N LYS A 175 10.29 3.24 -13.03
CA LYS A 175 9.38 3.06 -14.16
C LYS A 175 8.95 1.61 -14.42
N PHE A 176 9.67 0.63 -13.87
CA PHE A 176 9.36 -0.80 -14.02
C PHE A 176 8.37 -1.29 -12.96
N GLY A 177 8.19 -0.52 -11.88
CA GLY A 177 7.28 -0.79 -10.78
C GLY A 177 7.94 -1.35 -9.52
N ASN A 178 9.27 -1.29 -9.39
CA ASN A 178 9.88 -1.54 -8.09
C ASN A 178 9.55 -0.38 -7.16
N ALA A 179 8.86 -0.65 -6.06
CA ALA A 179 8.37 0.37 -5.14
C ALA A 179 9.11 0.29 -3.80
N GLN A 180 9.70 1.41 -3.39
CA GLN A 180 10.37 1.55 -2.10
C GLN A 180 9.50 2.30 -1.09
N TYR A 181 9.33 1.68 0.08
CA TYR A 181 8.58 2.25 1.18
C TYR A 181 9.37 2.16 2.49
N TRP A 182 9.28 3.20 3.31
CA TRP A 182 9.85 3.21 4.66
C TRP A 182 8.93 3.95 5.65
N GLY A 183 9.11 3.64 6.94
CA GLY A 183 8.26 4.15 8.02
C GLY A 183 7.46 3.01 8.66
N ALA A 184 6.19 3.25 8.91
CA ALA A 184 5.32 2.30 9.59
C ALA A 184 4.95 1.14 8.64
N MET A 185 5.57 -0.02 8.84
CA MET A 185 5.41 -1.17 7.95
C MET A 185 4.08 -1.91 8.12
N GLY A 186 3.55 -2.06 9.35
CA GLY A 186 2.26 -2.70 9.60
C GLY A 186 1.97 -3.92 8.70
N SER A 187 0.83 -3.86 7.99
CA SER A 187 0.44 -4.82 6.94
C SER A 187 0.94 -4.45 5.54
N VAL A 188 1.63 -3.32 5.35
CA VAL A 188 1.81 -2.67 4.03
C VAL A 188 2.34 -3.62 2.96
N GLN A 189 3.44 -4.32 3.24
CA GLN A 189 4.01 -5.28 2.30
C GLN A 189 3.09 -6.48 2.08
N ALA A 190 2.52 -7.04 3.16
CA ALA A 190 1.65 -8.21 3.08
C ALA A 190 0.35 -7.90 2.33
N ALA A 191 -0.23 -6.73 2.55
CA ALA A 191 -1.42 -6.24 1.85
C ALA A 191 -1.18 -6.13 0.35
N ALA A 192 -0.10 -5.46 -0.04
CA ALA A 192 0.26 -5.32 -1.45
C ALA A 192 0.53 -6.68 -2.11
N LEU A 193 1.34 -7.54 -1.46
CA LEU A 193 1.74 -8.82 -2.04
C LEU A 193 0.67 -9.93 -1.95
N ALA A 194 -0.37 -9.76 -1.15
CA ALA A 194 -1.55 -10.63 -1.16
C ALA A 194 -2.56 -10.24 -2.25
N SER A 195 -2.54 -8.99 -2.73
CA SER A 195 -3.48 -8.53 -3.75
C SER A 195 -3.15 -9.02 -5.17
N LYS A 196 -4.21 -9.22 -5.97
CA LYS A 196 -4.10 -9.66 -7.37
C LYS A 196 -3.52 -8.58 -8.27
N LYS A 197 -3.87 -7.32 -8.02
CA LYS A 197 -3.31 -6.14 -8.70
C LYS A 197 -2.77 -5.12 -7.71
N ILE A 198 -1.74 -4.38 -8.10
CA ILE A 198 -1.14 -3.32 -7.27
C ILE A 198 -0.97 -2.03 -8.09
N ILE A 199 -1.59 -0.96 -7.61
CA ILE A 199 -1.42 0.40 -8.12
C ILE A 199 -0.53 1.17 -7.14
N VAL A 200 0.66 1.54 -7.61
CA VAL A 200 1.64 2.29 -6.84
C VAL A 200 1.56 3.75 -7.25
N SER A 201 1.18 4.63 -6.32
CA SER A 201 1.48 6.05 -6.44
C SER A 201 2.75 6.39 -5.66
N CYS A 202 3.55 7.33 -6.13
CA CYS A 202 4.78 7.72 -5.45
C CYS A 202 5.06 9.21 -5.49
N GLU A 203 5.84 9.70 -4.52
CA GLU A 203 6.29 11.09 -4.51
C GLU A 203 7.31 11.40 -5.61
N GLU A 204 8.20 10.44 -5.92
CA GLU A 204 9.15 10.57 -7.02
C GLU A 204 9.38 9.25 -7.75
N ILE A 205 9.48 9.33 -9.08
CA ILE A 205 10.02 8.24 -9.89
C ILE A 205 11.53 8.40 -10.00
N VAL A 206 12.28 7.37 -9.60
CA VAL A 206 13.75 7.36 -9.59
C VAL A 206 14.31 6.41 -10.66
N ASP A 207 15.58 6.63 -11.00
CA ASP A 207 16.33 5.68 -11.83
C ASP A 207 16.47 4.32 -11.13
N HIS A 208 16.53 3.26 -11.92
CA HIS A 208 16.61 1.89 -11.40
C HIS A 208 17.84 1.65 -10.51
N ASP A 209 18.96 2.33 -10.78
CA ASP A 209 20.17 2.22 -9.96
C ASP A 209 19.97 2.74 -8.53
N ILE A 210 19.08 3.71 -8.33
CA ILE A 210 18.70 4.17 -6.98
C ILE A 210 17.94 3.06 -6.25
N ILE A 211 17.06 2.33 -6.94
CA ILE A 211 16.37 1.17 -6.37
C ILE A 211 17.39 0.10 -5.95
N LEU A 212 18.34 -0.23 -6.83
CA LEU A 212 19.38 -1.22 -6.59
C LEU A 212 20.33 -0.84 -5.45
N SER A 213 20.55 0.45 -5.21
CA SER A 213 21.42 0.93 -4.13
C SER A 213 20.84 0.71 -2.73
N SER A 214 19.52 0.50 -2.61
CA SER A 214 18.82 0.32 -1.34
C SER A 214 17.72 -0.76 -1.44
N PRO A 215 18.10 -2.00 -1.77
CA PRO A 215 17.14 -3.03 -2.14
C PRO A 215 16.20 -3.41 -0.98
N HIS A 216 16.63 -3.25 0.27
CA HIS A 216 15.82 -3.55 1.46
C HIS A 216 14.60 -2.64 1.66
N HIS A 217 14.58 -1.46 1.04
CA HIS A 217 13.38 -0.62 1.04
C HIS A 217 12.36 -1.06 -0.01
N THR A 218 12.75 -1.90 -0.98
CA THR A 218 11.88 -2.35 -2.07
C THR A 218 10.92 -3.40 -1.55
N ILE A 219 9.72 -2.98 -1.16
CA ILE A 219 8.70 -3.87 -0.59
C ILE A 219 7.84 -4.54 -1.66
N ILE A 220 7.72 -3.93 -2.85
CA ILE A 220 6.95 -4.46 -3.98
C ILE A 220 7.90 -4.55 -5.17
N PRO A 221 8.18 -5.76 -5.68
CA PRO A 221 9.02 -5.94 -6.85
C PRO A 221 8.24 -5.64 -8.13
N ALA A 222 8.96 -5.19 -9.17
CA ALA A 222 8.38 -4.77 -10.45
C ALA A 222 7.39 -5.77 -11.04
N TYR A 223 7.63 -7.08 -10.94
CA TYR A 223 6.75 -8.09 -11.54
C TYR A 223 5.36 -8.18 -10.88
N ARG A 224 5.20 -7.65 -9.65
CA ARG A 224 3.91 -7.60 -8.95
C ARG A 224 3.11 -6.33 -9.22
N THR A 225 3.77 -5.25 -9.64
CA THR A 225 3.15 -3.94 -9.86
C THR A 225 2.42 -3.88 -11.19
N ASN A 226 1.20 -3.34 -11.21
CA ASN A 226 0.39 -3.16 -12.42
C ASN A 226 0.48 -1.75 -12.98
N ALA A 227 0.53 -0.74 -12.11
CA ALA A 227 0.60 0.67 -12.49
C ALA A 227 1.52 1.45 -11.55
N VAL A 228 2.28 2.40 -12.11
CA VAL A 228 3.10 3.37 -11.37
C VAL A 228 2.61 4.77 -11.72
N VAL A 229 2.38 5.61 -10.71
CA VAL A 229 1.92 7.00 -10.89
C VAL A 229 2.78 7.93 -10.05
N GLU A 230 3.45 8.90 -10.68
CA GLU A 230 4.07 9.99 -9.92
C GLU A 230 2.98 10.96 -9.47
N THR A 231 2.76 11.04 -8.17
CA THR A 231 1.75 11.89 -7.54
C THR A 231 2.38 12.60 -6.36
N LYS A 232 3.03 13.74 -6.63
CA LYS A 232 3.63 14.60 -5.59
C LYS A 232 2.57 15.09 -4.63
N TYR A 233 2.88 15.09 -3.34
CA TYR A 233 1.92 15.32 -2.27
C TYR A 233 0.72 14.37 -2.33
N GLY A 234 0.93 13.13 -2.78
CA GLY A 234 -0.14 12.17 -3.08
C GLY A 234 -0.90 11.69 -1.83
N ALA A 235 -0.27 11.82 -0.67
CA ALA A 235 -0.88 11.54 0.61
C ALA A 235 -1.42 12.78 1.35
N HIS A 236 -1.27 14.00 0.80
CA HIS A 236 -1.78 15.22 1.45
C HIS A 236 -3.30 15.08 1.70
N PRO A 237 -3.79 15.41 2.90
CA PRO A 237 -3.12 16.17 3.97
C PRO A 237 -2.34 15.36 5.01
N THR A 238 -2.20 14.05 4.82
CA THR A 238 -1.41 13.16 5.68
C THR A 238 0.09 13.24 5.37
N GLU A 239 0.94 12.79 6.28
CA GLU A 239 2.39 12.85 6.15
C GLU A 239 2.98 11.77 5.23
N VAL A 240 4.14 12.08 4.64
CA VAL A 240 5.02 11.11 3.96
C VAL A 240 6.42 11.24 4.53
N VAL A 241 6.89 10.18 5.18
CA VAL A 241 8.17 10.18 5.90
C VAL A 241 9.32 10.51 4.94
N GLY A 242 10.05 11.58 5.25
CA GLY A 242 11.17 12.06 4.45
C GLY A 242 10.81 13.08 3.37
N TYR A 243 9.52 13.35 3.15
CA TYR A 243 9.05 14.30 2.13
C TYR A 243 8.35 15.50 2.78
N TYR A 244 7.25 15.26 3.50
CA TYR A 244 6.50 16.33 4.15
C TYR A 244 5.68 15.84 5.36
N ASN A 245 5.47 16.74 6.31
CA ASN A 245 4.67 16.55 7.51
C ASN A 245 3.17 16.68 7.23
N ARG A 246 2.36 16.18 8.16
CA ARG A 246 0.90 16.30 8.13
C ARG A 246 0.47 17.76 8.10
N ASP A 247 -0.38 18.11 7.15
CA ASP A 247 -1.10 19.38 7.16
C ASP A 247 -2.24 19.30 8.17
N SER A 248 -1.90 19.55 9.43
CA SER A 248 -2.83 19.28 10.53
C SER A 248 -4.07 20.16 10.50
N PHE A 249 -3.96 21.40 10.04
CA PHE A 249 -5.11 22.29 9.91
C PHE A 249 -6.05 21.77 8.82
N PHE A 250 -5.52 21.52 7.61
CA PHE A 250 -6.34 21.08 6.50
C PHE A 250 -6.96 19.70 6.75
N ALA A 251 -6.19 18.76 7.33
CA ALA A 251 -6.70 17.45 7.71
C ALA A 251 -7.84 17.55 8.73
N ASN A 252 -7.69 18.37 9.77
CA ASN A 252 -8.74 18.54 10.78
C ASN A 252 -9.98 19.24 10.21
N TRP A 253 -9.79 20.20 9.30
CA TRP A 253 -10.90 20.84 8.60
C TRP A 253 -11.67 19.84 7.72
N ALA A 254 -10.94 19.03 6.95
CA ALA A 254 -11.51 17.99 6.12
C ALA A 254 -12.29 16.96 6.95
N PHE A 255 -11.73 16.42 8.04
CA PHE A 255 -12.46 15.54 8.96
C PHE A 255 -13.71 16.22 9.55
N GLY A 256 -13.63 17.51 9.89
CA GLY A 256 -14.77 18.28 10.37
C GLY A 256 -15.90 18.37 9.34
N CYS A 257 -15.58 18.54 8.05
CA CYS A 257 -16.55 18.54 6.96
C CYS A 257 -17.22 17.18 6.73
N LEU A 258 -16.61 16.07 7.18
CA LEU A 258 -17.17 14.72 7.04
C LEU A 258 -18.22 14.36 8.11
N THR A 259 -18.57 15.31 8.99
CA THR A 259 -19.50 15.08 10.10
C THR A 259 -20.97 15.38 9.77
N SER A 260 -21.27 15.93 8.58
CA SER A 260 -22.63 16.35 8.16
C SER A 260 -22.83 16.14 6.66
N ASP A 261 -24.00 15.66 6.22
CA ASP A 261 -24.27 15.40 4.78
C ASP A 261 -24.04 16.63 3.91
N LYS A 262 -24.55 17.80 4.34
CA LYS A 262 -24.39 19.05 3.58
C LYS A 262 -22.93 19.49 3.49
N ALA A 263 -22.13 19.19 4.50
CA ALA A 263 -20.71 19.53 4.51
C ALA A 263 -19.90 18.51 3.68
N ILE A 264 -20.29 17.23 3.70
CA ILE A 264 -19.76 16.18 2.83
C ILE A 264 -19.99 16.54 1.37
N GLU A 265 -21.22 16.83 0.98
CA GLU A 265 -21.58 17.19 -0.41
C GLU A 265 -20.71 18.35 -0.91
N ARG A 266 -20.65 19.44 -0.14
CA ARG A 266 -19.79 20.59 -0.45
C ARG A 266 -18.31 20.22 -0.54
N TRP A 267 -17.82 19.39 0.38
CA TRP A 267 -16.42 18.97 0.37
C TRP A 267 -16.09 18.17 -0.87
N LEU A 268 -16.94 17.20 -1.24
CA LEU A 268 -16.75 16.39 -2.43
C LEU A 268 -16.82 17.24 -3.71
N ASP A 269 -17.83 18.11 -3.82
CA ASP A 269 -17.96 19.02 -4.96
C ASP A 269 -16.75 19.93 -5.10
N GLU A 270 -16.26 20.46 -3.99
CA GLU A 270 -15.18 21.43 -4.00
C GLU A 270 -13.80 20.80 -4.21
N TRP A 271 -13.47 19.75 -3.46
CA TRP A 271 -12.11 19.22 -3.35
C TRP A 271 -11.88 17.93 -4.12
N ILE A 272 -12.95 17.22 -4.49
CA ILE A 272 -12.87 15.96 -5.23
C ILE A 272 -13.35 16.13 -6.68
N TYR A 273 -14.64 16.41 -6.90
CA TYR A 273 -15.25 16.52 -8.22
C TYR A 273 -14.86 17.82 -8.96
N GLY A 274 -14.69 18.92 -8.23
CA GLY A 274 -14.25 20.21 -8.78
C GLY A 274 -12.78 20.22 -9.21
N CYS A 275 -11.99 19.21 -8.82
CA CYS A 275 -10.60 19.04 -9.20
C CYS A 275 -10.49 17.95 -10.26
N LYS A 276 -10.07 18.29 -11.49
CA LYS A 276 -9.96 17.31 -12.59
C LYS A 276 -8.98 16.15 -12.34
N ASP A 277 -7.97 16.39 -11.50
CA ASP A 277 -6.89 15.48 -11.12
C ASP A 277 -6.23 15.97 -9.81
N HIS A 278 -5.24 15.23 -9.30
CA HIS A 278 -4.51 15.59 -8.08
C HIS A 278 -3.69 16.88 -8.22
N ASN A 279 -3.16 17.18 -9.41
CA ASN A 279 -2.42 18.41 -9.65
C ASN A 279 -3.34 19.64 -9.53
N ALA A 280 -4.58 19.54 -10.03
CA ALA A 280 -5.59 20.59 -9.87
C ALA A 280 -5.98 20.77 -8.39
N TYR A 281 -6.03 19.69 -7.61
CA TYR A 281 -6.22 19.76 -6.15
C TYR A 281 -5.10 20.55 -5.46
N ILE A 282 -3.83 20.22 -5.75
CA ILE A 282 -2.68 20.94 -5.18
C ILE A 282 -2.64 22.40 -5.66
N GLN A 283 -2.91 22.65 -6.94
CA GLN A 283 -2.99 24.01 -7.48
C GLN A 283 -4.03 24.83 -6.73
N LYS A 284 -5.25 24.31 -6.60
CA LYS A 284 -6.34 24.96 -5.85
C LYS A 284 -5.95 25.23 -4.40
N TYR A 285 -5.33 24.25 -3.73
CA TYR A 285 -4.81 24.45 -2.37
C TYR A 285 -3.83 25.63 -2.33
N THR A 286 -2.87 25.70 -3.26
CA THR A 286 -1.88 26.78 -3.28
C THR A 286 -2.47 28.14 -3.66
N GLU A 287 -3.53 28.19 -4.47
CA GLU A 287 -4.26 29.42 -4.78
C GLU A 287 -5.01 29.98 -3.56
N LEU A 288 -5.58 29.09 -2.73
CA LEU A 288 -6.34 29.47 -1.54
C LEU A 288 -5.47 29.78 -0.31
N PHE A 289 -4.41 29.00 -0.10
CA PHE A 289 -3.59 29.05 1.13
C PHE A 289 -2.18 29.60 0.89
N GLY A 290 -1.71 29.64 -0.36
CA GLY A 290 -0.36 30.04 -0.71
C GLY A 290 0.62 28.86 -0.78
N SER A 291 1.54 28.92 -1.75
CA SER A 291 2.61 27.93 -1.94
C SER A 291 3.58 27.84 -0.75
N GLU A 292 3.74 28.93 0.00
CA GLU A 292 4.62 28.95 1.19
C GLU A 292 4.12 28.01 2.28
N ILE A 293 2.80 27.89 2.48
CA ILE A 293 2.23 26.98 3.46
C ILE A 293 2.50 25.53 3.05
N LEU A 294 2.24 25.17 1.79
CA LEU A 294 2.52 23.83 1.27
C LEU A 294 4.02 23.48 1.36
N ASN A 295 4.89 24.45 1.04
CA ASN A 295 6.34 24.27 1.15
C ASN A 295 6.81 24.13 2.60
N SER A 296 6.16 24.80 3.56
CA SER A 296 6.50 24.70 4.98
C SER A 296 6.30 23.30 5.56
N LEU A 297 5.46 22.47 4.92
CA LEU A 297 5.26 21.08 5.32
C LEU A 297 6.49 20.22 5.05
N LYS A 298 7.35 20.58 4.10
CA LYS A 298 8.50 19.76 3.69
C LYS A 298 9.37 19.40 4.89
N CYS A 299 9.71 18.12 4.99
CA CYS A 299 10.57 17.63 6.06
C CYS A 299 11.97 18.24 5.91
N LYS A 300 12.59 18.55 7.05
CA LYS A 300 14.03 18.83 7.06
C LYS A 300 14.78 17.52 6.83
N PRO A 301 15.84 17.50 6.00
CA PRO A 301 16.62 16.28 5.77
C PRO A 301 17.17 15.72 7.08
N PHE A 302 16.95 14.42 7.31
CA PHE A 302 17.52 13.66 8.42
C PHE A 302 17.84 12.24 7.94
N TYR A 303 19.06 12.05 7.45
CA TYR A 303 19.48 10.80 6.84
C TYR A 303 19.91 9.78 7.89
N SER A 304 19.56 8.51 7.69
CA SER A 304 20.18 7.41 8.41
C SER A 304 21.66 7.28 8.04
N THR A 305 22.46 6.68 8.91
CA THR A 305 23.85 6.32 8.59
C THR A 305 23.85 5.30 7.45
N PRO A 306 24.57 5.54 6.34
CA PRO A 306 24.60 4.60 5.23
C PRO A 306 25.33 3.31 5.61
N VAL A 307 24.84 2.19 5.07
CA VAL A 307 25.50 0.88 5.18
C VAL A 307 26.41 0.69 3.98
N ASN A 308 27.65 0.23 4.22
CA ASN A 308 28.54 -0.19 3.14
C ASN A 308 28.26 -1.65 2.78
N TYR A 309 27.50 -1.87 1.71
CA TYR A 309 27.23 -3.22 1.20
C TYR A 309 28.42 -3.85 0.44
N GLY A 310 29.45 -3.05 0.14
CA GLY A 310 30.46 -3.40 -0.85
C GLY A 310 29.87 -3.48 -2.26
N CYS A 311 30.74 -3.52 -3.26
CA CYS A 311 30.37 -3.96 -4.60
C CYS A 311 30.99 -5.35 -4.76
N PRO A 312 30.22 -6.42 -5.04
CA PRO A 312 30.83 -7.66 -5.51
C PRO A 312 31.54 -7.32 -6.81
N THR A 313 32.88 -7.36 -6.81
CA THR A 313 33.65 -7.19 -8.03
C THR A 313 33.18 -8.25 -9.02
N PRO A 314 32.66 -7.85 -10.21
CA PRO A 314 32.30 -8.81 -11.24
C PRO A 314 33.48 -9.72 -11.44
N ARG A 315 33.29 -11.04 -11.34
CA ARG A 315 34.43 -11.97 -11.48
C ARG A 315 35.02 -11.92 -12.88
N TRP A 316 34.29 -11.36 -13.84
CA TRP A 316 34.67 -11.20 -15.23
C TRP A 316 34.40 -9.76 -15.66
N ASP A 317 35.34 -9.14 -16.36
CA ASP A 317 35.13 -7.84 -17.01
C ASP A 317 34.42 -8.00 -18.36
N ASP A 318 34.09 -6.87 -19.00
CA ASP A 318 33.41 -6.85 -20.31
C ASP A 318 34.24 -7.49 -21.44
N ASN A 319 35.53 -7.75 -21.21
CA ASN A 319 36.43 -8.43 -22.14
C ASN A 319 36.58 -9.94 -21.82
N GLY A 320 35.80 -10.47 -20.88
CA GLY A 320 35.87 -11.87 -20.47
C GLY A 320 37.15 -12.22 -19.70
N VAL A 321 37.78 -11.26 -19.03
CA VAL A 321 38.96 -11.47 -18.17
C VAL A 321 38.53 -11.58 -16.71
N HIS A 322 39.00 -12.63 -16.02
CA HIS A 322 38.66 -12.86 -14.63
C HIS A 322 39.32 -11.79 -13.76
N THR A 323 38.56 -10.90 -13.13
CA THR A 323 39.08 -9.69 -12.45
C THR A 323 40.03 -9.99 -11.29
N THR A 324 39.92 -11.16 -10.65
CA THR A 324 40.85 -11.60 -9.60
C THR A 324 42.11 -12.31 -10.13
N LEU A 325 42.00 -13.00 -11.27
CA LEU A 325 43.02 -13.94 -11.74
C LEU A 325 43.77 -13.41 -12.97
N GLY A 326 43.24 -12.40 -13.65
CA GLY A 326 43.79 -11.85 -14.89
C GLY A 326 43.76 -12.81 -16.09
N ILE A 327 43.04 -13.93 -15.98
CA ILE A 327 42.96 -14.97 -17.01
C ILE A 327 41.67 -14.83 -17.82
N LYS A 328 41.73 -15.08 -19.12
CA LYS A 328 40.53 -15.15 -19.96
C LYS A 328 39.75 -16.43 -19.68
N SER A 329 38.44 -16.40 -19.89
CA SER A 329 37.56 -17.57 -19.77
C SER A 329 38.05 -18.75 -20.61
N GLU A 330 38.52 -18.48 -21.83
CA GLU A 330 39.09 -19.46 -22.77
C GLU A 330 40.38 -20.13 -22.25
N ASP A 331 41.12 -19.48 -21.36
CA ASP A 331 42.35 -20.05 -20.79
C ASP A 331 42.07 -20.86 -19.53
N ILE A 332 40.91 -20.68 -18.89
CA ILE A 332 40.47 -21.54 -17.77
C ILE A 332 40.26 -22.97 -18.26
N GLU A 333 39.62 -23.17 -19.42
CA GLU A 333 39.41 -24.49 -19.99
C GLU A 333 40.74 -25.22 -20.22
N LYS A 334 41.73 -24.54 -20.80
CA LYS A 334 43.08 -25.10 -21.02
C LYS A 334 43.80 -25.42 -19.71
N ILE A 335 43.64 -24.59 -18.68
CA ILE A 335 44.21 -24.86 -17.34
C ILE A 335 43.54 -26.09 -16.74
N MET A 336 42.21 -26.20 -16.81
CA MET A 336 41.45 -27.33 -16.27
C MET A 336 41.74 -28.64 -17.02
N GLU A 337 41.93 -28.61 -18.34
CA GLU A 337 42.39 -29.75 -19.14
C GLU A 337 43.80 -30.19 -18.74
N LYS A 338 44.74 -29.25 -18.59
CA LYS A 338 46.12 -29.53 -18.20
C LYS A 338 46.22 -30.17 -16.81
N GLU A 339 45.37 -29.74 -15.88
CA GLU A 339 45.32 -30.26 -14.51
C GLU A 339 44.46 -31.55 -14.40
N GLY A 340 43.90 -32.06 -15.51
CA GLY A 340 43.12 -33.29 -15.54
C GLY A 340 41.78 -33.20 -14.80
N LEU A 341 41.22 -31.99 -14.66
CA LEU A 341 40.00 -31.71 -13.89
C LEU A 341 38.71 -31.94 -14.68
N PHE A 342 38.79 -32.09 -16.00
CA PHE A 342 37.68 -32.59 -16.81
C PHE A 342 37.74 -34.12 -16.84
N HIS A 343 36.82 -34.76 -16.12
CA HIS A 343 36.51 -36.18 -16.31
C HIS A 343 35.42 -36.29 -17.38
N GLU A 344 35.62 -37.18 -18.36
CA GLU A 344 34.64 -37.56 -19.37
C GLU A 344 33.29 -38.02 -18.78
#